data_AF-A0A8T4EEK1-F1
#
_entry.id   AF-A0A8T4EEK1-F1
#
_cell.length_a   1.000
_cell.length_b   1.000
_cell.length_c   1.000
_cell.angle_alpha   90.00
_cell.angle_beta   90.00
_cell.angle_gamma   90.00
#
_symmetry.space_group_name_H-M   'P 1'
#
loop_
_entity.id
_entity.type
_entity.pdbx_description
1 polymer ?
#
loop_
_entity_poly.entity_id
_entity_poly.type
_entity_poly.pdbx_seq_one_letter_code
_entity_poly.pdbx_strand_id
1 'polypeptide(L)'
;MHFKTPQDREVFIGAIFAFLLVHNETFGSNNLPDMGHDDAWYIVPLASDTTWPDARPSVEPIPATEVSDGHYRFGMRYYNLTCRVVDANNPIGFWLSLAIPFLTVLFSEFTVQYDIIIGEDGSVSAETLYTIGQVTRAKDLFIERPTSDFLNETMEISAVHFLSVFTSQYTVSRSTDGNTITPPTQTTPLDYNITIGVGSNNERAFDIGMGQEYALVNETSDPWTTISDSETALNTLLGVHLSDLILIAWQAPLSAFLFAHMAYGLSAQMRNTYSSVSAMVTNVNTAFTNTNWWYAVTFPEWNGYRVQQDPVYTAYTNLAIEPDSSGLGVVVLLVVGVLAVIWIIRRRR
;
A
#
# COMPACT_ATOMS: atom_id res chain seq x y z
N MET A 1 3.12 -10.66 -5.91
CA MET A 1 4.01 -11.21 -6.96
C MET A 1 4.55 -12.56 -6.53
N HIS A 2 4.92 -13.40 -7.50
CA HIS A 2 5.51 -14.72 -7.30
C HIS A 2 6.74 -14.82 -8.21
N PHE A 3 7.90 -15.17 -7.67
CA PHE A 3 9.10 -15.44 -8.46
C PHE A 3 9.83 -16.67 -7.92
N LYS A 4 10.65 -17.29 -8.77
CA LYS A 4 11.53 -18.40 -8.41
C LYS A 4 12.97 -17.93 -8.42
N THR A 5 13.73 -18.26 -7.38
CA THR A 5 15.19 -18.05 -7.38
C THR A 5 15.87 -19.07 -8.31
N PRO A 6 17.13 -18.87 -8.74
CA PRO A 6 17.95 -19.80 -9.51
C PRO A 6 18.22 -21.12 -8.79
N GLN A 7 17.94 -21.19 -7.48
CA GLN A 7 17.95 -22.44 -6.72
C GLN A 7 16.56 -23.09 -6.66
N ASP A 8 15.63 -22.69 -7.55
CA ASP A 8 14.24 -23.12 -7.65
C ASP A 8 13.44 -22.89 -6.36
N ARG A 9 13.72 -21.78 -5.66
CA ARG A 9 13.00 -21.40 -4.43
C ARG A 9 11.88 -20.43 -4.75
N GLU A 10 10.66 -20.74 -4.33
CA GLU A 10 9.54 -19.84 -4.57
C GLU A 10 9.45 -18.75 -3.50
N VAL A 11 9.29 -17.52 -3.96
CA VAL A 11 9.16 -16.34 -3.13
C VAL A 11 7.94 -15.56 -3.59
N PHE A 12 7.14 -15.15 -2.63
CA PHE A 12 5.97 -14.33 -2.85
C PHE A 12 6.12 -13.04 -2.06
N ILE A 13 5.98 -11.91 -2.73
CA ILE A 13 6.08 -10.59 -2.12
C ILE A 13 4.78 -9.86 -2.40
N GLY A 14 4.21 -9.22 -1.38
CA GLY A 14 3.04 -8.37 -1.52
C GLY A 14 3.14 -7.14 -0.64
N ALA A 15 2.91 -5.98 -1.22
CA ALA A 15 2.68 -4.75 -0.48
C ALA A 15 1.17 -4.48 -0.42
N ILE A 16 0.69 -4.07 0.74
CA ILE A 16 -0.71 -3.66 0.91
C ILE A 16 -0.70 -2.25 1.50
N PHE A 17 -1.53 -1.39 0.89
CA PHE A 17 -1.81 -0.07 1.44
C PHE A 17 -2.34 -0.19 2.85
N ALA A 18 -1.63 0.39 3.82
CA ALA A 18 -1.98 0.36 5.23
C ALA A 18 -2.91 1.53 5.56
N PHE A 19 -2.41 2.76 5.39
CA PHE A 19 -3.11 4.00 5.70
C PHE A 19 -2.42 5.22 5.09
N LEU A 20 -3.11 6.37 5.14
CA LEU A 20 -2.49 7.68 4.95
C LEU A 20 -2.04 8.23 6.30
N LEU A 21 -0.87 8.87 6.33
CA LEU A 21 -0.28 9.52 7.49
C LEU A 21 -0.02 10.98 7.15
N VAL A 22 -0.61 11.90 7.89
CA VAL A 22 -0.34 13.34 7.76
C VAL A 22 0.64 13.74 8.84
N HIS A 23 1.61 14.60 8.53
CA HIS A 23 2.55 15.12 9.52
C HIS A 23 2.93 16.57 9.22
N ASN A 24 3.40 17.27 10.24
CA ASN A 24 4.14 18.52 10.08
C ASN A 24 5.61 18.24 10.37
N GLU A 25 6.47 18.52 9.39
CA GLU A 25 7.92 18.46 9.55
C GLU A 25 8.39 19.52 10.57
N THR A 26 8.87 19.03 11.71
CA THR A 26 9.46 19.86 12.78
C THR A 26 10.86 19.41 13.17
N PHE A 27 11.32 18.27 12.64
CA PHE A 27 12.56 17.63 13.01
C PHE A 27 13.25 16.97 11.82
N GLY A 28 14.51 17.32 11.59
CA GLY A 28 15.35 16.65 10.58
C GLY A 28 15.38 17.34 9.22
N SER A 29 14.37 18.18 8.92
CA SER A 29 14.25 18.91 7.66
C SER A 29 14.40 17.98 6.44
N ASN A 30 13.79 16.80 6.55
CA ASN A 30 13.89 15.75 5.54
C ASN A 30 12.55 15.52 4.82
N ASN A 31 11.48 16.20 5.24
CA ASN A 31 10.12 16.12 4.72
C ASN A 31 9.58 14.69 4.80
N LEU A 32 9.84 14.03 5.93
CA LEU A 32 9.42 12.66 6.19
C LEU A 32 8.80 12.56 7.59
N PRO A 33 7.91 11.59 7.80
CA PRO A 33 7.24 11.47 9.09
C PRO A 33 8.21 10.92 10.15
N ASP A 34 8.89 11.82 10.87
CA ASP A 34 9.76 11.48 11.99
C ASP A 34 8.93 11.25 13.25
N MET A 35 8.26 10.09 13.24
CA MET A 35 7.32 9.65 14.27
C MET A 35 7.92 9.73 15.68
N GLY A 36 7.26 10.50 16.56
CA GLY A 36 7.71 10.74 17.94
C GLY A 36 8.53 12.02 18.11
N HIS A 37 8.89 12.69 17.02
CA HIS A 37 9.44 14.04 17.00
C HIS A 37 8.48 15.04 16.35
N ASP A 38 7.85 14.62 15.25
CA ASP A 38 6.87 15.43 14.54
C ASP A 38 5.45 15.31 15.10
N ASP A 39 4.65 16.33 14.83
CA ASP A 39 3.21 16.23 14.99
C ASP A 39 2.63 15.43 13.81
N ALA A 40 2.29 14.16 14.06
CA ALA A 40 1.71 13.26 13.06
C ALA A 40 0.30 12.74 13.42
N TRP A 41 -0.48 12.39 12.39
CA TRP A 41 -1.85 11.88 12.49
C TRP A 41 -2.16 10.83 11.42
N TYR A 42 -2.75 9.71 11.84
CA TYR A 42 -3.29 8.72 10.92
C TYR A 42 -4.65 9.18 10.38
N ILE A 43 -4.86 8.96 9.08
CA ILE A 43 -6.14 9.21 8.42
C ILE A 43 -6.85 7.88 8.24
N VAL A 44 -7.86 7.64 9.06
CA VAL A 44 -8.57 6.36 9.12
C VAL A 44 -9.92 6.46 8.41
N PRO A 45 -10.07 5.86 7.21
CA PRO A 45 -11.33 5.92 6.47
C PRO A 45 -12.44 5.13 7.16
N LEU A 46 -13.66 5.65 7.10
CA LEU A 46 -14.84 5.06 7.69
C LEU A 46 -15.78 4.53 6.59
N ALA A 47 -15.99 3.22 6.56
CA ALA A 47 -16.82 2.56 5.55
C ALA A 47 -18.33 2.82 5.71
N SER A 48 -18.76 3.18 6.92
CA SER A 48 -20.16 3.47 7.23
C SER A 48 -20.20 4.65 8.19
N ASP A 49 -20.31 5.85 7.65
CA ASP A 49 -20.34 7.08 8.42
C ASP A 49 -21.50 7.98 8.00
N THR A 50 -22.07 8.71 8.96
CA THR A 50 -23.23 9.60 8.78
C THR A 50 -22.91 11.05 9.11
N THR A 51 -21.63 11.37 9.32
CA THR A 51 -21.09 12.69 9.63
C THR A 51 -21.58 13.72 8.61
N TRP A 52 -21.60 13.34 7.34
CA TRP A 52 -22.17 14.15 6.25
C TRP A 52 -23.19 13.32 5.46
N PRO A 53 -24.50 13.49 5.73
CA PRO A 53 -25.55 12.69 5.08
C PRO A 53 -25.62 12.83 3.56
N ASP A 54 -25.14 13.96 3.05
CA ASP A 54 -25.05 14.33 1.64
C ASP A 54 -23.80 13.75 0.94
N ALA A 55 -22.73 13.46 1.69
CA ALA A 55 -21.48 12.92 1.17
C ALA A 55 -21.40 11.41 1.44
N ARG A 56 -22.15 10.62 0.66
CA ARG A 56 -22.16 9.16 0.82
C ARG A 56 -20.88 8.54 0.25
N PRO A 57 -20.11 7.76 1.04
CA PRO A 57 -18.97 7.03 0.53
C PRO A 57 -19.39 6.08 -0.59
N SER A 58 -18.59 6.02 -1.66
CA SER A 58 -18.79 5.04 -2.73
C SER A 58 -17.45 4.48 -3.19
N VAL A 59 -17.48 3.26 -3.70
CA VAL A 59 -16.31 2.55 -4.20
C VAL A 59 -16.59 2.06 -5.60
N GLU A 60 -15.68 2.35 -6.51
CA GLU A 60 -15.71 1.98 -7.91
C GLU A 60 -14.48 1.12 -8.22
N PRO A 61 -14.66 -0.16 -8.60
CA PRO A 61 -13.54 -0.97 -9.06
C PRO A 61 -13.05 -0.46 -10.41
N ILE A 62 -11.74 -0.32 -10.56
CA ILE A 62 -11.09 -0.11 -11.85
C ILE A 62 -10.74 -1.50 -12.39
N PRO A 63 -11.47 -2.02 -13.38
CA PRO A 63 -11.27 -3.38 -13.86
C PRO A 63 -9.88 -3.54 -14.49
N ALA A 64 -9.37 -4.77 -14.49
CA ALA A 64 -8.13 -5.08 -15.20
C ALA A 64 -8.31 -4.86 -16.70
N THR A 65 -7.58 -3.87 -17.21
CA THR A 65 -7.52 -3.50 -18.61
C THR A 65 -6.11 -3.67 -19.13
N GLU A 66 -5.97 -4.36 -20.26
CA GLU A 66 -4.73 -4.38 -21.01
C GLU A 66 -4.58 -3.03 -21.74
N VAL A 67 -3.57 -2.25 -21.35
CA VAL A 67 -3.26 -0.92 -21.90
C VAL A 67 -2.47 -1.08 -23.21
N SER A 68 -1.56 -2.03 -23.24
CA SER A 68 -0.83 -2.53 -24.42
C SER A 68 -0.39 -3.97 -24.19
N ASP A 69 0.23 -4.60 -25.18
CA ASP A 69 0.76 -5.98 -25.02
C ASP A 69 1.68 -6.07 -23.80
N GLY A 70 1.41 -7.03 -22.92
CA GLY A 70 2.11 -7.20 -21.64
C GLY A 70 1.84 -6.13 -20.57
N HIS A 71 1.05 -5.08 -20.84
CA HIS A 71 0.81 -3.96 -19.93
C HIS A 71 -0.63 -3.93 -19.43
N TYR A 72 -0.83 -4.04 -18.12
CA TYR A 72 -2.14 -4.15 -17.48
C TYR A 72 -2.31 -3.12 -16.37
N ARG A 73 -3.49 -2.48 -16.33
CA ARG A 73 -3.85 -1.53 -15.26
C ARG A 73 -5.16 -1.93 -14.59
N PHE A 74 -5.22 -1.84 -13.28
CA PHE A 74 -6.42 -2.10 -12.47
C PHE A 74 -6.35 -1.32 -11.16
N GLY A 75 -7.39 -1.35 -10.33
CA GLY A 75 -7.34 -0.66 -9.05
C GLY A 75 -8.69 -0.49 -8.41
N MET A 76 -8.76 0.43 -7.44
CA MET A 76 -10.02 0.88 -6.87
C MET A 76 -9.99 2.38 -6.64
N ARG A 77 -11.14 2.99 -6.89
CA ARG A 77 -11.41 4.39 -6.61
C ARG A 77 -12.47 4.50 -5.54
N TYR A 78 -12.24 5.38 -4.58
CA TYR A 78 -13.13 5.67 -3.47
C TYR A 78 -13.50 7.15 -3.56
N TYR A 79 -14.78 7.47 -3.40
CA TYR A 79 -15.26 8.85 -3.39
C TYR A 79 -15.93 9.18 -2.06
N ASN A 80 -15.92 10.46 -1.69
CA ASN A 80 -16.52 10.97 -0.46
C ASN A 80 -16.00 10.22 0.78
N LEU A 81 -14.68 10.08 0.87
CA LEU A 81 -14.04 9.31 1.92
C LEU A 81 -14.09 10.11 3.23
N THR A 82 -15.03 9.75 4.09
CA THR A 82 -15.09 10.31 5.45
C THR A 82 -14.03 9.60 6.30
N CYS A 83 -13.11 10.38 6.87
CA CYS A 83 -11.97 9.86 7.62
C CYS A 83 -11.92 10.46 9.02
N ARG A 84 -11.55 9.64 10.02
CA ARG A 84 -11.11 10.16 11.32
C ARG A 84 -9.65 10.51 11.27
N VAL A 85 -9.31 11.63 11.91
CA VAL A 85 -7.93 12.01 12.18
C VAL A 85 -7.56 11.49 13.56
N VAL A 86 -6.59 10.58 13.61
CA VAL A 86 -6.19 9.86 14.82
C VAL A 86 -4.76 10.26 15.17
N ASP A 87 -4.53 10.65 16.42
CA ASP A 87 -3.21 11.04 16.93
C ASP A 87 -2.21 9.90 16.77
N ALA A 88 -1.06 10.19 16.16
CA ALA A 88 -0.01 9.21 15.90
C ALA A 88 1.18 9.28 16.88
N ASN A 89 1.22 10.31 17.72
CA ASN A 89 2.38 10.66 18.54
C ASN A 89 2.24 10.11 19.97
N ASN A 90 1.01 10.06 20.48
CA ASN A 90 0.75 9.65 21.86
C ASN A 90 -0.16 8.42 21.93
N PRO A 91 0.19 7.34 22.66
CA PRO A 91 -0.67 6.17 22.81
C PRO A 91 -2.05 6.48 23.40
N ILE A 92 -2.15 7.38 24.38
CA ILE A 92 -3.43 7.78 24.98
C ILE A 92 -4.22 8.63 23.97
N GLY A 93 -3.56 9.57 23.29
CA GLY A 93 -4.15 10.38 22.23
C GLY A 93 -4.71 9.52 21.10
N PHE A 94 -3.94 8.53 20.65
CA PHE A 94 -4.33 7.52 19.66
C PHE A 94 -5.63 6.82 20.07
N TRP A 95 -5.67 6.23 21.27
CA TRP A 95 -6.85 5.51 21.73
C TRP A 95 -8.08 6.41 21.87
N LEU A 96 -7.89 7.63 22.41
CA LEU A 96 -8.98 8.57 22.58
C LEU A 96 -9.54 9.07 21.24
N SER A 97 -8.66 9.41 20.28
CA SER A 97 -9.06 9.90 18.95
C SER A 97 -9.60 8.80 18.04
N LEU A 98 -9.22 7.55 18.26
CA LEU A 98 -9.85 6.40 17.62
C LEU A 98 -11.27 6.16 18.16
N ALA A 99 -11.46 6.26 19.49
CA ALA A 99 -12.73 6.02 20.16
C ALA A 99 -13.74 7.16 19.99
N ILE A 100 -13.27 8.41 20.01
CA ILE A 100 -14.07 9.63 19.94
C ILE A 100 -13.65 10.40 18.68
N PRO A 101 -14.58 10.75 17.78
CA PRO A 101 -14.26 11.48 16.56
C PRO A 101 -14.00 12.97 16.87
N PHE A 102 -12.84 13.28 17.45
CA PHE A 102 -12.44 14.67 17.73
C PHE A 102 -12.35 15.47 16.45
N LEU A 103 -11.68 14.94 15.43
CA LEU A 103 -11.59 15.54 14.11
C LEU A 103 -11.96 14.50 13.05
N THR A 104 -12.93 14.87 12.21
CA THR A 104 -13.33 14.10 11.04
C THR A 104 -13.19 14.97 9.80
N VAL A 105 -12.64 14.42 8.72
CA VAL A 105 -12.39 15.13 7.46
C VAL A 105 -13.00 14.37 6.29
N LEU A 106 -13.36 15.09 5.23
CA LEU A 106 -13.89 14.51 4.00
C LEU A 106 -12.89 14.70 2.85
N PHE A 107 -12.29 13.61 2.39
CA PHE A 107 -11.55 13.60 1.14
C PHE A 107 -12.52 13.41 -0.04
N SER A 108 -12.35 14.18 -1.11
CA SER A 108 -13.17 14.04 -2.31
C SER A 108 -12.99 12.68 -2.98
N GLU A 109 -11.75 12.20 -3.05
CA GLU A 109 -11.37 10.96 -3.70
C GLU A 109 -10.18 10.31 -2.98
N PHE A 110 -10.10 8.99 -3.06
CA PHE A 110 -8.85 8.27 -2.92
C PHE A 110 -8.81 7.19 -4.00
N THR A 111 -7.77 7.16 -4.83
CA THR A 111 -7.57 6.11 -5.82
C THR A 111 -6.24 5.44 -5.59
N VAL A 112 -6.26 4.11 -5.61
CA VAL A 112 -5.07 3.27 -5.69
C VAL A 112 -5.21 2.44 -6.94
N GLN A 113 -4.33 2.68 -7.92
CA GLN A 113 -4.23 1.89 -9.13
C GLN A 113 -2.94 1.10 -9.12
N TYR A 114 -2.97 -0.08 -9.71
CA TYR A 114 -1.81 -0.89 -9.97
C TYR A 114 -1.56 -0.93 -11.47
N ASP A 115 -0.33 -0.63 -11.88
CA ASP A 115 0.11 -0.75 -13.26
C ASP A 115 1.14 -1.87 -13.36
N ILE A 116 0.99 -2.80 -14.30
CA ILE A 116 1.84 -3.98 -14.39
C ILE A 116 2.35 -4.10 -15.82
N ILE A 117 3.67 -4.14 -16.02
CA ILE A 117 4.28 -4.31 -17.34
C ILE A 117 5.08 -5.61 -17.33
N ILE A 118 4.73 -6.54 -18.22
CA ILE A 118 5.43 -7.80 -18.43
C ILE A 118 6.36 -7.62 -19.63
N GLY A 119 7.66 -7.64 -19.38
CA GLY A 119 8.68 -7.54 -20.43
C GLY A 119 8.81 -8.82 -21.26
N GLU A 120 9.32 -8.68 -22.48
CA GLU A 120 9.56 -9.81 -23.39
C GLU A 120 10.58 -10.83 -22.83
N ASP A 121 11.47 -10.38 -21.96
CA ASP A 121 12.43 -11.20 -21.21
C ASP A 121 11.81 -11.94 -20.02
N GLY A 122 10.50 -11.77 -19.81
CA GLY A 122 9.77 -12.33 -18.70
C GLY A 122 9.82 -11.50 -17.43
N SER A 123 10.45 -10.32 -17.42
CA SER A 123 10.41 -9.39 -16.28
C SER A 123 8.98 -8.86 -16.04
N VAL A 124 8.65 -8.45 -14.80
CA VAL A 124 7.30 -7.98 -14.44
C VAL A 124 7.42 -6.73 -13.58
N SER A 125 7.32 -5.57 -14.21
CA SER A 125 7.16 -4.25 -13.59
C SER A 125 5.83 -4.18 -12.86
N ALA A 126 5.76 -3.62 -11.65
CA ALA A 126 4.52 -3.50 -10.91
C ALA A 126 4.48 -2.23 -10.05
N GLU A 127 3.49 -1.39 -10.34
CA GLU A 127 3.37 0.00 -9.97
C GLU A 127 2.16 0.24 -9.11
N THR A 128 2.20 1.27 -8.27
CA THR A 128 1.05 1.75 -7.53
C THR A 128 0.83 3.25 -7.70
N LEU A 129 -0.17 3.65 -8.49
CA LEU A 129 -0.50 5.05 -8.72
C LEU A 129 -1.50 5.54 -7.67
N TYR A 130 -1.22 6.69 -7.07
CA TYR A 130 -2.12 7.31 -6.10
C TYR A 130 -2.83 8.54 -6.67
N THR A 131 -4.08 8.66 -6.27
CA THR A 131 -4.77 9.94 -6.25
C THR A 131 -5.29 10.15 -4.84
N ILE A 132 -4.87 11.24 -4.21
CA ILE A 132 -5.41 11.67 -2.92
C ILE A 132 -6.17 12.96 -3.19
N GLY A 133 -7.49 12.91 -3.07
CA GLY A 133 -8.37 14.06 -3.28
C GLY A 133 -8.13 15.16 -2.25
N GLN A 134 -8.59 16.37 -2.56
CA GLN A 134 -8.53 17.48 -1.61
C GLN A 134 -9.44 17.19 -0.39
N VAL A 135 -9.01 17.67 0.78
CA VAL A 135 -9.89 17.73 1.95
C VAL A 135 -10.89 18.87 1.76
N THR A 136 -12.17 18.49 1.60
CA THR A 136 -13.24 19.43 1.22
C THR A 136 -14.05 19.92 2.43
N ARG A 137 -14.12 19.13 3.51
CA ARG A 137 -14.88 19.45 4.73
C ARG A 137 -14.18 18.92 5.96
N ALA A 138 -14.36 19.60 7.09
CA ALA A 138 -13.83 19.19 8.38
C ALA A 138 -14.85 19.42 9.50
N LYS A 139 -14.87 18.52 10.48
CA LYS A 139 -15.67 18.64 11.70
C LYS A 139 -14.79 18.42 12.92
N ASP A 140 -14.73 19.43 13.77
CA ASP A 140 -14.13 19.38 15.10
C ASP A 140 -15.26 19.20 16.13
N LEU A 141 -15.22 18.10 16.88
CA LEU A 141 -16.22 17.74 17.88
C LEU A 141 -17.66 17.94 17.37
N PHE A 142 -17.94 17.36 16.19
CA PHE A 142 -19.21 17.40 15.47
C PHE A 142 -19.60 18.76 14.85
N ILE A 143 -18.86 19.83 15.11
CA ILE A 143 -19.10 21.16 14.55
C ILE A 143 -18.30 21.31 13.26
N GLU A 144 -18.99 21.65 12.18
CA GLU A 144 -18.34 21.89 10.88
C GLU A 144 -17.56 23.20 10.93
N ARG A 145 -16.31 23.15 10.49
CA ARG A 145 -15.39 24.28 10.45
C ARG A 145 -14.68 24.35 9.10
N PRO A 146 -14.19 25.53 8.70
CA PRO A 146 -13.36 25.68 7.52
C PRO A 146 -12.17 24.72 7.57
N THR A 147 -11.82 24.11 6.45
CA THR A 147 -10.67 23.20 6.35
C THR A 147 -9.35 23.92 6.63
N SER A 148 -9.27 25.22 6.32
CA SER A 148 -8.13 26.10 6.64
C SER A 148 -7.85 26.26 8.13
N ASP A 149 -8.78 25.90 9.02
CA ASP A 149 -8.52 25.91 10.47
C ASP A 149 -7.61 24.75 10.90
N PHE A 150 -7.51 23.71 10.06
CA PHE A 150 -6.77 22.48 10.37
C PHE A 150 -5.63 22.23 9.39
N LEU A 151 -5.80 22.59 8.12
CA LEU A 151 -4.79 22.43 7.08
C LEU A 151 -3.90 23.68 7.06
N ASN A 152 -2.59 23.47 7.03
CA ASN A 152 -1.61 24.53 6.91
C ASN A 152 -0.61 24.20 5.78
N GLU A 153 0.24 25.17 5.45
CA GLU A 153 1.25 25.06 4.37
C GLU A 153 2.48 24.21 4.75
N THR A 154 2.51 23.63 5.94
CA THR A 154 3.58 22.74 6.40
C THR A 154 3.12 21.29 6.53
N MET A 155 1.86 21.01 6.17
CA MET A 155 1.29 19.68 6.27
C MET A 155 1.64 18.85 5.06
N GLU A 156 2.29 17.73 5.34
CA GLU A 156 2.68 16.73 4.37
C GLU A 156 1.81 15.48 4.54
N ILE A 157 1.68 14.68 3.48
CA ILE A 157 0.95 13.40 3.55
C ILE A 157 1.77 12.26 2.98
N SER A 158 1.69 11.10 3.63
CA SER A 158 2.39 9.88 3.24
C SER A 158 1.41 8.73 3.04
N ALA A 159 1.53 8.02 1.92
CA ALA A 159 0.85 6.76 1.66
C ALA A 159 1.72 5.60 2.15
N VAL A 160 1.30 4.98 3.26
CA VAL A 160 2.08 3.95 3.96
C VAL A 160 1.62 2.55 3.55
N HIS A 161 2.58 1.68 3.30
CA HIS A 161 2.41 0.30 2.85
C HIS A 161 3.09 -0.65 3.81
N PHE A 162 2.34 -1.67 4.23
CA PHE A 162 2.94 -2.80 4.92
C PHE A 162 3.35 -3.85 3.88
N LEU A 163 4.58 -4.35 4.02
CA LEU A 163 5.11 -5.40 3.17
C LEU A 163 4.96 -6.76 3.87
N SER A 164 4.44 -7.74 3.13
CA SER A 164 4.44 -9.13 3.53
C SER A 164 5.31 -9.93 2.57
N VAL A 165 6.30 -10.64 3.12
CA VAL A 165 7.17 -11.54 2.36
C VAL A 165 6.87 -12.98 2.76
N PHE A 166 6.72 -13.82 1.76
CA PHE A 166 6.44 -15.23 1.89
C PHE A 166 7.54 -16.01 1.14
N THR A 167 8.05 -17.05 1.77
CA THR A 167 9.02 -17.98 1.17
C THR A 167 8.48 -19.39 1.32
N SER A 168 8.36 -20.11 0.21
CA SER A 168 7.83 -21.47 0.17
C SER A 168 8.85 -22.46 0.77
N GLN A 169 8.54 -22.95 1.97
CA GLN A 169 9.21 -23.98 2.78
C GLN A 169 10.72 -23.81 3.05
N TYR A 170 11.08 -24.02 4.32
CA TYR A 170 12.42 -23.95 4.92
C TYR A 170 12.78 -22.59 5.52
N THR A 171 13.27 -22.70 6.76
CA THR A 171 13.55 -21.64 7.72
C THR A 171 14.20 -20.42 7.06
N VAL A 172 13.76 -19.22 7.45
CA VAL A 172 14.63 -18.05 7.48
C VAL A 172 15.67 -18.29 8.60
N SER A 173 16.50 -19.34 8.46
CA SER A 173 17.64 -19.57 9.33
C SER A 173 18.84 -18.96 8.66
N ARG A 174 19.35 -17.92 9.31
CA ARG A 174 20.68 -17.32 9.14
C ARG A 174 21.65 -18.22 8.36
N SER A 175 22.05 -17.73 7.20
CA SER A 175 23.43 -17.81 6.79
C SER A 175 23.88 -16.37 6.64
N THR A 176 24.83 -15.98 7.48
CA THR A 176 25.61 -14.73 7.42
C THR A 176 26.05 -14.45 5.99
N ASP A 177 25.28 -13.64 5.28
CA ASP A 177 25.65 -12.29 4.84
C ASP A 177 24.57 -11.79 3.87
N GLY A 178 23.99 -10.63 4.15
CA GLY A 178 23.45 -9.78 3.10
C GLY A 178 21.95 -9.56 2.95
N ASN A 179 21.05 -9.87 3.91
CA ASN A 179 19.65 -9.39 3.85
C ASN A 179 18.98 -9.24 5.21
N THR A 180 19.55 -8.40 6.08
CA THR A 180 18.74 -7.76 7.11
C THR A 180 18.44 -6.37 6.61
N ILE A 181 17.22 -6.11 6.14
CA ILE A 181 16.70 -4.74 6.18
C ILE A 181 16.43 -4.51 7.67
N THR A 182 17.47 -4.03 8.36
CA THR A 182 17.34 -3.56 9.73
C THR A 182 16.30 -2.46 9.69
N PRO A 183 15.24 -2.52 10.52
CA PRO A 183 14.31 -1.41 10.62
C PRO A 183 15.12 -0.14 10.81
N PRO A 184 14.94 0.86 9.93
CA PRO A 184 15.74 2.06 10.01
C PRO A 184 15.56 2.66 11.40
N THR A 185 16.66 3.02 12.05
CA THR A 185 16.63 3.68 13.36
C THR A 185 16.28 5.16 13.24
N GLN A 186 16.26 5.69 12.03
CA GLN A 186 15.96 7.08 11.67
C GLN A 186 15.31 7.11 10.29
N THR A 187 14.33 8.00 10.10
CA THR A 187 13.69 8.21 8.81
C THR A 187 14.67 8.99 7.93
N THR A 188 15.07 8.40 6.81
CA THR A 188 15.96 9.06 5.86
C THR A 188 15.38 8.93 4.47
N PRO A 189 15.35 10.00 3.67
CA PRO A 189 14.95 9.90 2.29
C PRO A 189 15.83 8.87 1.62
N LEU A 190 15.19 8.04 0.82
CA LEU A 190 15.90 7.06 0.05
C LEU A 190 16.20 7.65 -1.32
N ASP A 191 17.49 7.70 -1.66
CA ASP A 191 17.97 8.26 -2.92
C ASP A 191 18.13 7.20 -4.02
N TYR A 192 17.78 5.95 -3.71
CA TYR A 192 18.01 4.78 -4.57
C TYR A 192 16.95 3.71 -4.32
N ASN A 193 16.54 3.00 -5.37
CA ASN A 193 15.53 1.95 -5.28
C ASN A 193 15.79 0.97 -4.12
N ILE A 194 14.75 0.62 -3.34
CA ILE A 194 14.90 -0.42 -2.30
C ILE A 194 14.97 -1.76 -3.02
N THR A 195 16.16 -2.31 -3.14
CA THR A 195 16.33 -3.71 -3.52
C THR A 195 16.11 -4.60 -2.29
N ILE A 196 15.03 -5.37 -2.30
CA ILE A 196 14.88 -6.54 -1.46
C ILE A 196 15.66 -7.68 -2.13
N GLY A 197 16.65 -8.20 -1.42
CA GLY A 197 17.33 -9.42 -1.82
C GLY A 197 16.74 -10.67 -1.14
N VAL A 198 16.85 -11.82 -1.80
CA VAL A 198 16.48 -13.12 -1.24
C VAL A 198 17.61 -14.13 -1.41
N GLY A 199 17.73 -15.04 -0.44
CA GLY A 199 18.75 -16.09 -0.43
C GLY A 199 20.13 -15.62 0.05
N SER A 200 21.06 -16.57 0.11
CA SER A 200 22.43 -16.36 0.61
C SER A 200 23.32 -15.57 -0.34
N ASN A 201 22.88 -15.35 -1.58
CA ASN A 201 23.66 -14.64 -2.61
C ASN A 201 23.18 -13.19 -2.78
N ASN A 202 22.29 -12.71 -1.90
CA ASN A 202 21.65 -11.41 -2.01
C ASN A 202 21.01 -11.17 -3.39
N GLU A 203 20.25 -12.15 -3.88
CA GLU A 203 19.65 -12.05 -5.20
C GLU A 203 18.50 -11.06 -5.19
N ARG A 204 18.52 -10.11 -6.12
CA ARG A 204 17.49 -9.09 -6.28
C ARG A 204 16.12 -9.73 -6.54
N ALA A 205 15.24 -9.60 -5.56
CA ALA A 205 13.90 -10.19 -5.54
C ALA A 205 12.79 -9.16 -5.81
N PHE A 206 13.03 -7.91 -5.42
CA PHE A 206 12.08 -6.82 -5.59
C PHE A 206 12.82 -5.49 -5.53
N ASP A 207 12.60 -4.61 -6.49
CA ASP A 207 13.07 -3.22 -6.40
C ASP A 207 11.85 -2.32 -6.18
N ILE A 208 11.89 -1.46 -5.16
CA ILE A 208 10.93 -0.37 -5.00
C ILE A 208 11.55 0.85 -5.65
N GLY A 209 11.06 1.22 -6.82
CA GLY A 209 11.45 2.42 -7.56
C GLY A 209 11.14 3.71 -6.81
N MET A 210 12.01 4.72 -6.91
CA MET A 210 11.86 5.99 -6.20
C MET A 210 11.84 7.20 -7.13
N GLY A 211 11.24 8.28 -6.62
CA GLY A 211 11.44 9.64 -7.15
C GLY A 211 10.61 9.92 -8.40
N GLN A 212 9.35 10.27 -8.20
CA GLN A 212 8.46 10.66 -9.29
C GLN A 212 7.83 12.00 -8.96
N GLU A 213 7.61 12.78 -10.01
CA GLU A 213 6.91 14.05 -9.92
C GLU A 213 5.42 13.79 -9.64
N TYR A 214 4.78 14.67 -8.90
CA TYR A 214 3.34 14.69 -8.70
C TYR A 214 2.78 16.08 -8.99
N ALA A 215 1.52 16.09 -9.41
CA ALA A 215 0.78 17.32 -9.59
C ALA A 215 -0.08 17.62 -8.36
N LEU A 216 -0.11 18.90 -8.02
CA LEU A 216 -1.00 19.50 -7.04
C LEU A 216 -2.13 20.22 -7.76
N VAL A 217 -3.37 19.87 -7.41
CA VAL A 217 -4.56 20.48 -8.02
C VAL A 217 -5.45 21.04 -6.92
N ASN A 218 -5.87 22.29 -7.10
CA ASN A 218 -6.90 22.90 -6.27
C ASN A 218 -8.28 22.52 -6.82
N GLU A 219 -9.05 21.76 -6.05
CA GLU A 219 -10.42 21.36 -6.40
C GLU A 219 -11.48 22.41 -6.03
N THR A 220 -11.08 23.48 -5.31
CA THR A 220 -12.00 24.56 -4.90
C THR A 220 -12.20 25.63 -5.97
N SER A 221 -11.35 25.66 -6.99
CA SER A 221 -11.54 26.50 -8.17
C SER A 221 -12.47 25.84 -9.18
N ASP A 222 -13.21 26.63 -9.97
CA ASP A 222 -14.02 26.12 -11.08
C ASP A 222 -13.69 26.92 -12.37
N PRO A 223 -13.00 26.33 -13.37
CA PRO A 223 -12.49 24.95 -13.37
C PRO A 223 -11.34 24.75 -12.36
N TRP A 224 -11.07 23.49 -12.00
CA TRP A 224 -9.93 23.13 -11.16
C TRP A 224 -8.62 23.71 -11.72
N THR A 225 -7.76 24.19 -10.83
CA THR A 225 -6.49 24.82 -11.19
C THR A 225 -5.33 23.97 -10.72
N THR A 226 -4.44 23.60 -11.64
CA THR A 226 -3.13 23.03 -11.31
C THR A 226 -2.29 24.08 -10.61
N ILE A 227 -1.84 23.78 -9.40
CA ILE A 227 -0.96 24.62 -8.59
C ILE A 227 0.49 24.36 -9.00
N SER A 228 0.82 23.09 -9.15
CA SER A 228 2.12 22.59 -9.61
C SER A 228 1.93 21.26 -10.31
N ASP A 229 2.79 20.93 -11.28
CA ASP A 229 2.78 19.68 -12.03
C ASP A 229 4.09 18.89 -11.94
N SER A 230 5.05 19.36 -11.14
CA SER A 230 6.42 18.83 -11.07
C SER A 230 6.96 18.71 -9.65
N GLU A 231 6.11 18.48 -8.63
CA GLU A 231 6.59 18.35 -7.25
C GLU A 231 7.22 16.99 -7.00
N THR A 232 8.28 16.90 -6.19
CA THR A 232 8.99 15.62 -5.98
C THR A 232 8.41 14.82 -4.82
N ALA A 233 7.93 13.60 -5.09
CA ALA A 233 7.54 12.66 -4.03
C ALA A 233 8.78 11.99 -3.41
N LEU A 234 8.78 11.83 -2.09
CA LEU A 234 9.85 11.20 -1.34
C LEU A 234 9.48 9.78 -0.94
N ASN A 235 10.49 8.90 -0.90
CA ASN A 235 10.31 7.51 -0.53
C ASN A 235 11.12 7.22 0.72
N THR A 236 10.51 6.52 1.67
CA THR A 236 11.19 6.18 2.92
C THR A 236 10.80 4.81 3.45
N LEU A 237 11.66 4.27 4.31
CA LEU A 237 11.36 3.14 5.16
C LEU A 237 10.96 3.67 6.54
N LEU A 238 9.84 3.17 7.06
CA LEU A 238 9.36 3.50 8.40
C LEU A 238 9.57 2.32 9.35
N GLY A 239 10.03 2.62 10.56
CA GLY A 239 10.02 1.67 11.67
C GLY A 239 8.59 1.38 12.13
N VAL A 240 8.28 0.12 12.43
CA VAL A 240 6.93 -0.26 12.86
C VAL A 240 6.72 0.04 14.34
N HIS A 241 5.71 0.85 14.66
CA HIS A 241 5.28 1.11 16.04
C HIS A 241 4.13 0.18 16.48
N LEU A 242 3.76 0.22 17.75
CA LEU A 242 2.64 -0.57 18.25
C LEU A 242 1.27 -0.03 17.75
N SER A 243 1.13 1.29 17.63
CA SER A 243 -0.06 1.96 17.07
C SER A 243 -0.33 1.54 15.64
N ASP A 244 0.73 1.51 14.83
CA ASP A 244 0.76 1.01 13.46
C ASP A 244 0.17 -0.40 13.37
N LEU A 245 0.68 -1.32 14.20
CA LEU A 245 0.21 -2.70 14.25
C LEU A 245 -1.27 -2.80 14.64
N ILE A 246 -1.76 -1.94 15.53
CA ILE A 246 -3.18 -1.89 15.91
C ILE A 246 -4.05 -1.44 14.72
N LEU A 247 -3.61 -0.43 13.97
CA LEU A 247 -4.35 0.07 12.79
C LEU A 247 -4.46 -0.97 11.69
N ILE A 248 -3.41 -1.77 11.48
CA ILE A 248 -3.43 -2.82 10.46
C ILE A 248 -3.91 -4.18 11.01
N ALA A 249 -4.21 -4.30 12.31
CA ALA A 249 -4.59 -5.59 12.92
C ALA A 249 -5.81 -6.22 12.26
N TRP A 250 -6.74 -5.41 11.75
CA TRP A 250 -7.90 -5.90 10.99
C TRP A 250 -7.55 -6.25 9.54
N GLN A 251 -6.53 -5.62 8.96
CA GLN A 251 -6.02 -5.91 7.62
C GLN A 251 -5.15 -7.18 7.62
N ALA A 252 -4.49 -7.52 8.72
CA ALA A 252 -3.61 -8.68 8.80
C ALA A 252 -4.31 -10.01 8.45
N PRO A 253 -5.52 -10.33 8.99
CA PRO A 253 -6.28 -11.52 8.56
C PRO A 253 -6.71 -11.48 7.10
N LEU A 254 -7.09 -10.32 6.57
CA LEU A 254 -7.45 -10.15 5.15
C LEU A 254 -6.24 -10.37 4.25
N SER A 255 -5.09 -9.81 4.63
CA SER A 255 -3.83 -9.93 3.92
C SER A 255 -3.36 -11.38 3.91
N ALA A 256 -3.38 -12.02 5.09
CA ALA A 256 -3.15 -13.46 5.25
C ALA A 256 -4.04 -14.28 4.32
N PHE A 257 -5.34 -13.96 4.28
CA PHE A 257 -6.31 -14.61 3.41
C PHE A 257 -5.93 -14.43 1.93
N LEU A 258 -5.76 -13.19 1.46
CA LEU A 258 -5.45 -12.88 0.06
C LEU A 258 -4.14 -13.52 -0.39
N PHE A 259 -3.08 -13.38 0.41
CA PHE A 259 -1.78 -13.92 0.06
C PHE A 259 -1.73 -15.45 0.14
N ALA A 260 -2.44 -16.09 1.08
CA ALA A 260 -2.56 -17.55 1.09
C ALA A 260 -3.31 -18.06 -0.15
N HIS A 261 -4.36 -17.36 -0.61
CA HIS A 261 -5.07 -17.74 -1.84
C HIS A 261 -4.17 -17.59 -3.07
N MET A 262 -3.43 -16.50 -3.16
CA MET A 262 -2.45 -16.27 -4.21
C MET A 262 -1.38 -17.38 -4.21
N ALA A 263 -0.73 -17.61 -3.07
CA ALA A 263 0.34 -18.60 -2.96
C ALA A 263 -0.16 -20.03 -3.24
N TYR A 264 -1.31 -20.42 -2.69
CA TYR A 264 -1.92 -21.73 -2.97
C TYR A 264 -2.31 -21.92 -4.44
N GLY A 265 -2.80 -20.86 -5.09
CA GLY A 265 -3.16 -20.88 -6.51
C GLY A 265 -1.94 -21.01 -7.43
N LEU A 266 -0.83 -20.37 -7.06
CA LEU A 266 0.35 -20.23 -7.93
C LEU A 266 1.44 -21.28 -7.69
N SER A 267 1.52 -21.86 -6.48
CA SER A 267 2.57 -22.81 -6.13
C SER A 267 2.05 -24.24 -6.02
N ALA A 268 2.63 -25.15 -6.80
CA ALA A 268 2.41 -26.58 -6.65
C ALA A 268 2.98 -27.11 -5.33
N GLN A 269 4.10 -26.55 -4.87
CA GLN A 269 4.70 -26.89 -3.59
C GLN A 269 3.76 -26.56 -2.42
N MET A 270 3.09 -25.41 -2.46
CA MET A 270 2.10 -25.01 -1.45
C MET A 270 0.89 -25.93 -1.44
N ARG A 271 0.43 -26.37 -2.60
CA ARG A 271 -0.65 -27.37 -2.68
C ARG A 271 -0.23 -28.76 -2.18
N ASN A 272 1.05 -29.10 -2.27
CA ASN A 272 1.59 -30.34 -1.68
C ASN A 272 1.79 -30.23 -0.17
N THR A 273 2.05 -29.02 0.34
CA THR A 273 2.28 -28.74 1.76
C THR A 273 0.98 -28.66 2.55
N TYR A 274 0.01 -27.94 2.00
CA TYR A 274 -1.26 -27.67 2.65
C TYR A 274 -2.38 -28.38 1.88
N SER A 275 -3.20 -29.15 2.59
CA SER A 275 -4.31 -29.89 1.99
C SER A 275 -5.40 -28.99 1.40
N SER A 276 -5.44 -27.71 1.79
CA SER A 276 -6.36 -26.70 1.26
C SER A 276 -5.82 -25.29 1.53
N VAL A 277 -6.37 -24.30 0.81
CA VAL A 277 -6.10 -22.89 1.09
C VAL A 277 -6.48 -22.50 2.52
N SER A 278 -7.56 -23.07 3.07
CA SER A 278 -7.97 -22.81 4.46
C SER A 278 -6.93 -23.31 5.46
N ALA A 279 -6.29 -24.46 5.19
CA ALA A 279 -5.22 -24.97 6.02
C ALA A 279 -3.99 -24.04 5.98
N MET A 280 -3.72 -23.42 4.83
CA MET A 280 -2.64 -22.43 4.69
C MET A 280 -2.95 -21.14 5.45
N VAL A 281 -4.17 -20.60 5.35
CA VAL A 281 -4.60 -19.39 6.08
C VAL A 281 -4.44 -19.57 7.59
N THR A 282 -4.85 -20.71 8.14
CA THR A 282 -4.71 -20.99 9.58
C THR A 282 -3.24 -21.10 10.01
N ASN A 283 -2.34 -21.42 9.09
CA ASN A 283 -0.90 -21.51 9.34
C ASN A 283 -0.13 -20.29 8.80
N VAL A 284 -0.80 -19.16 8.55
CA VAL A 284 -0.17 -17.97 7.99
C VAL A 284 1.02 -17.49 8.85
N ASN A 285 0.92 -17.56 10.17
CA ASN A 285 2.01 -17.06 11.04
C ASN A 285 3.30 -17.90 10.97
N THR A 286 3.24 -19.13 10.45
CA THR A 286 4.41 -19.98 10.22
C THR A 286 4.81 -20.04 8.74
N ALA A 287 3.87 -19.74 7.85
CA ALA A 287 4.09 -19.70 6.41
C ALA A 287 4.59 -18.33 5.92
N PHE A 288 4.41 -17.25 6.70
CA PHE A 288 4.66 -15.88 6.27
C PHE A 288 5.61 -15.19 7.26
N THR A 289 6.56 -14.43 6.72
CA THR A 289 7.44 -13.57 7.52
C THR A 289 7.03 -12.13 7.27
N ASN A 290 6.41 -11.50 8.27
CA ASN A 290 6.14 -10.07 8.21
C ASN A 290 7.45 -9.30 8.41
N THR A 291 7.67 -8.25 7.62
CA THR A 291 8.82 -7.37 7.81
C THR A 291 8.54 -6.41 8.97
N ASN A 292 9.58 -6.05 9.73
CA ASN A 292 9.51 -5.08 10.82
C ASN A 292 9.69 -3.63 10.36
N TRP A 293 9.54 -3.39 9.06
CA TRP A 293 9.66 -2.08 8.43
C TRP A 293 8.57 -1.95 7.39
N TRP A 294 8.06 -0.75 7.23
CA TRP A 294 7.05 -0.37 6.26
C TRP A 294 7.65 0.59 5.24
N TYR A 295 6.96 0.74 4.11
CA TYR A 295 7.37 1.64 3.05
C TYR A 295 6.37 2.78 2.94
N ALA A 296 6.84 4.01 2.78
CA ALA A 296 6.00 5.17 2.62
C ALA A 296 6.41 6.01 1.41
N VAL A 297 5.39 6.52 0.70
CA VAL A 297 5.52 7.56 -0.33
C VAL A 297 4.99 8.85 0.26
N THR A 298 5.85 9.84 0.46
CA THR A 298 5.52 11.16 1.04
C THR A 298 5.37 12.21 -0.06
N PHE A 299 4.39 13.09 0.11
CA PHE A 299 4.08 14.25 -0.73
C PHE A 299 4.27 15.53 0.10
N PRO A 300 5.46 16.15 0.06
CA PRO A 300 5.81 17.26 0.96
C PRO A 300 4.96 18.52 0.79
N GLU A 301 4.62 18.86 -0.45
CA GLU A 301 3.89 20.10 -0.77
C GLU A 301 2.37 19.91 -0.74
N TRP A 302 1.88 18.84 -0.09
CA TRP A 302 0.49 18.42 -0.13
C TRP A 302 -0.47 19.55 0.26
N ASN A 303 -0.25 20.18 1.42
CA ASN A 303 -0.99 21.37 1.85
C ASN A 303 -2.53 21.23 1.82
N GLY A 304 -3.04 20.00 1.88
CA GLY A 304 -4.46 19.69 1.77
C GLY A 304 -5.02 19.63 0.34
N TYR A 305 -4.23 19.90 -0.69
CA TYR A 305 -4.64 19.86 -2.10
C TYR A 305 -4.74 18.43 -2.63
N ARG A 306 -5.32 18.30 -3.84
CA ARG A 306 -5.35 17.02 -4.52
C ARG A 306 -3.95 16.67 -5.01
N VAL A 307 -3.47 15.50 -4.63
CA VAL A 307 -2.28 14.85 -5.20
C VAL A 307 -2.72 13.98 -6.36
N GLN A 308 -2.12 14.20 -7.53
CA GLN A 308 -2.16 13.28 -8.66
C GLN A 308 -0.73 12.80 -8.94
N GLN A 309 -0.47 11.52 -8.71
CA GLN A 309 0.84 10.95 -8.99
C GLN A 309 0.75 9.96 -10.15
N ASP A 310 1.74 10.00 -11.04
CA ASP A 310 2.00 8.96 -12.05
C ASP A 310 3.35 8.28 -11.79
N PRO A 311 3.46 7.34 -10.82
CA PRO A 311 4.72 6.67 -10.59
C PRO A 311 4.89 5.36 -11.38
N VAL A 312 6.02 5.26 -12.10
CA VAL A 312 6.55 4.03 -12.71
C VAL A 312 7.34 3.20 -11.69
N TYR A 313 7.11 1.88 -11.61
CA TYR A 313 7.76 0.93 -10.70
C TYR A 313 8.07 -0.38 -11.41
N THR A 314 9.31 -0.83 -11.30
CA THR A 314 9.77 -2.05 -11.96
C THR A 314 10.16 -3.12 -10.98
N ALA A 315 9.32 -4.14 -10.83
CA ALA A 315 9.77 -5.44 -10.38
C ALA A 315 10.38 -6.23 -11.55
N TYR A 316 11.31 -7.12 -11.24
CA TYR A 316 11.93 -8.01 -12.23
C TYR A 316 11.62 -9.42 -11.77
N THR A 317 11.08 -10.24 -12.66
CA THR A 317 10.96 -11.67 -12.42
C THR A 317 11.71 -12.38 -13.53
N ASN A 318 12.43 -13.42 -13.15
CA ASN A 318 12.93 -14.37 -14.13
C ASN A 318 11.79 -15.36 -14.37
N LEU A 319 10.85 -15.03 -15.27
CA LEU A 319 10.03 -16.08 -15.88
C LEU A 319 10.97 -16.90 -16.75
N ALA A 320 11.65 -17.88 -16.14
CA ALA A 320 12.23 -18.97 -16.90
C ALA A 320 11.06 -19.60 -17.67
N ILE A 321 11.00 -19.33 -18.97
CA ILE A 321 10.12 -20.05 -19.89
C ILE A 321 10.59 -21.49 -19.82
N GLU A 322 9.95 -22.32 -19.00
CA GLU A 322 10.11 -23.77 -19.13
C GLU A 322 9.45 -24.17 -20.45
N PRO A 323 10.21 -24.70 -21.41
CA PRO A 323 9.62 -25.26 -22.61
C PRO A 323 9.04 -26.62 -22.22
N ASP A 324 7.74 -26.63 -21.86
CA ASP A 324 6.74 -27.67 -22.14
C ASP A 324 5.74 -27.88 -21.00
N SER A 325 4.50 -27.43 -21.24
CA SER A 325 3.36 -28.30 -21.60
C SER A 325 2.03 -27.76 -21.08
N SER A 326 1.11 -27.56 -22.03
CA SER A 326 -0.30 -27.15 -21.89
C SER A 326 -0.59 -25.67 -21.59
N GLY A 327 -1.00 -24.95 -22.65
CA GLY A 327 -1.47 -23.56 -22.66
C GLY A 327 -2.82 -23.34 -21.96
N LEU A 328 -3.00 -23.86 -20.75
CA LEU A 328 -4.18 -23.67 -19.89
C LEU A 328 -3.89 -22.80 -18.66
N GLY A 329 -2.61 -22.54 -18.33
CA GLY A 329 -2.22 -21.85 -17.08
C GLY A 329 -2.55 -20.36 -17.01
N VAL A 330 -2.42 -19.63 -18.13
CA VAL A 330 -2.60 -18.17 -18.17
C VAL A 330 -4.08 -17.76 -18.12
N VAL A 331 -4.98 -18.61 -18.64
CA VAL A 331 -6.42 -18.32 -18.67
C VAL A 331 -7.11 -18.61 -17.32
N VAL A 332 -6.55 -19.49 -16.49
CA VAL A 332 -7.10 -19.80 -15.15
C VAL A 332 -6.86 -18.67 -14.14
N LEU A 333 -5.79 -17.89 -14.33
CA LEU A 333 -5.35 -16.79 -13.47
C LEU A 333 -6.36 -15.63 -13.35
N LEU A 334 -6.97 -15.22 -14.47
CA LEU A 334 -7.98 -14.16 -14.48
C LEU A 334 -9.35 -14.65 -13.96
N VAL A 335 -9.69 -15.92 -14.19
CA VAL A 335 -11.00 -16.48 -13.82
C VAL A 335 -11.11 -16.73 -12.31
N VAL A 336 -10.04 -17.17 -11.64
CA VAL A 336 -10.07 -17.47 -10.20
C VAL A 336 -10.16 -16.20 -9.35
N GLY A 337 -9.46 -15.12 -9.73
CA GLY A 337 -9.57 -13.82 -9.08
C GLY A 337 -10.98 -13.23 -9.17
N VAL A 338 -11.60 -13.31 -10.35
CA VAL A 338 -12.97 -12.83 -10.58
C VAL A 338 -14.01 -13.67 -9.83
N LEU A 339 -13.86 -15.00 -9.79
CA LEU A 339 -14.78 -15.89 -9.07
C LEU A 339 -14.70 -15.72 -7.53
N ALA A 340 -13.52 -15.46 -6.98
CA ALA A 340 -13.35 -15.17 -5.56
C ALA A 340 -14.07 -13.87 -5.16
N VAL A 341 -13.96 -12.82 -5.98
CA VAL A 341 -14.67 -11.55 -5.78
C VAL A 341 -16.19 -11.74 -5.88
N ILE A 342 -16.68 -12.48 -6.89
CA ILE A 342 -18.12 -12.78 -7.04
C ILE A 342 -18.67 -13.58 -5.85
N TRP A 343 -17.90 -14.56 -5.35
CA TRP A 343 -18.32 -15.38 -4.21
C TRP A 343 -18.41 -14.56 -2.91
N ILE A 344 -17.46 -13.66 -2.67
CA ILE A 344 -17.48 -12.74 -1.52
C ILE A 344 -18.67 -11.78 -1.59
N ILE A 345 -18.98 -11.25 -2.79
CA ILE A 345 -20.14 -10.36 -2.99
C ILE A 345 -21.47 -11.10 -2.77
N ARG A 346 -21.58 -12.36 -3.21
CA ARG A 346 -22.79 -13.18 -3.02
C ARG A 346 -23.06 -13.59 -1.57
N ARG A 347 -22.05 -13.61 -0.71
CA ARG A 347 -22.19 -14.00 0.71
C ARG A 347 -22.57 -12.82 1.62
N ARG A 348 -22.51 -11.59 1.11
CA ARG A 348 -22.84 -10.34 1.82
C ARG A 348 -24.22 -9.76 1.46
N ARG A 349 -24.95 -10.39 0.55
CA ARG A 349 -26.40 -10.24 0.39
C ARG A 349 -27.09 -11.43 1.04
#